data_AF-A0A0G3DVS7-F1
#
_entry.id   AF-A0A0G3DVS7-F1
#
_cell.length_a   1.000
_cell.length_b   1.000
_cell.length_c   1.000
_cell.angle_alpha   90.00
_cell.angle_beta   90.00
_cell.angle_gamma   90.00
#
_symmetry.space_group_name_H-M   'P 1'
#
loop_
_entity.id
_entity.type
_entity.pdbx_description
1 polymer ?
#
loop_
_entity_poly.entity_id
_entity_poly.type
_entity_poly.pdbx_seq_one_letter_code
_entity_poly.pdbx_strand_id
1 'polypeptide(L)'
;MKITKEKVIGVIVLIAVCIPFTAWKESKVKDFPVSIFSEEADGEYGQKLKYTAFLPDVAIWMNGWEKKWTEGERTVYQKGNRIVNVFHPPGDDGYYLLEARENK
;
A
#
# COMPACT_ATOMS: atom_id res chain seq x y z
N MET A 1 -31.87 13.76 12.56
CA MET A 1 -31.92 12.96 11.30
C MET A 1 -31.86 11.49 11.69
N LYS A 2 -32.92 10.69 11.50
CA LYS A 2 -32.92 9.27 11.91
C LYS A 2 -32.24 8.43 10.82
N ILE A 3 -31.20 7.69 11.19
CA ILE A 3 -30.54 6.74 10.29
C ILE A 3 -31.44 5.50 10.21
N THR A 4 -32.06 5.27 9.05
CA THR A 4 -32.88 4.09 8.77
C THR A 4 -31.99 2.92 8.34
N LYS A 5 -32.41 1.68 8.63
CA LYS A 5 -31.66 0.45 8.30
C LYS A 5 -31.30 0.35 6.81
N GLU A 6 -32.17 0.85 5.94
CA GLU A 6 -31.94 0.93 4.48
C GLU A 6 -30.77 1.84 4.11
N LYS A 7 -30.59 2.97 4.82
CA LYS A 7 -29.45 3.87 4.64
C LYS A 7 -28.14 3.21 5.06
N VAL A 8 -28.16 2.42 6.14
CA VAL A 8 -26.98 1.69 6.61
C VAL A 8 -26.55 0.63 5.57
N ILE A 9 -27.52 -0.12 5.04
CA ILE A 9 -27.25 -1.12 3.99
C ILE A 9 -26.71 -0.43 2.73
N GLY A 10 -27.30 0.69 2.32
CA GLY A 10 -26.82 1.47 1.17
C GLY A 10 -25.38 1.94 1.33
N VAL A 11 -24.99 2.40 2.52
CA VAL A 11 -23.60 2.80 2.82
C VAL A 11 -22.65 1.59 2.80
N ILE A 12 -23.06 0.44 3.34
CA ILE A 12 -22.23 -0.79 3.32
C ILE A 12 -22.01 -1.26 1.88
N VAL A 13 -23.06 -1.29 1.06
CA VAL A 13 -22.95 -1.69 -0.36
C VAL A 13 -22.08 -0.69 -1.13
N LEU A 14 -22.21 0.61 -0.87
CA LEU A 14 -21.38 1.64 -1.50
C LEU A 14 -19.90 1.43 -1.15
N ILE A 15 -19.57 1.19 0.12
CA ILE A 15 -18.19 0.89 0.54
C ILE A 15 -17.70 -0.39 -0.14
N ALA A 16 -18.51 -1.45 -0.15
CA ALA A 16 -18.15 -2.73 -0.77
C ALA A 16 -17.87 -2.61 -2.28
N VAL A 17 -18.63 -1.77 -2.99
CA VAL A 17 -18.43 -1.47 -4.41
C VAL A 17 -17.18 -0.61 -4.64
N CYS A 18 -16.80 0.25 -3.69
CA CYS A 18 -15.60 1.07 -3.79
C CYS A 18 -14.29 0.31 -3.50
N ILE A 19 -14.32 -0.76 -2.69
CA ILE A 19 -13.14 -1.58 -2.37
C ILE A 19 -12.38 -2.07 -3.63
N PRO A 20 -13.01 -2.65 -4.66
CA PRO A 20 -12.28 -3.12 -5.85
C PRO A 20 -11.65 -1.98 -6.67
N PHE A 21 -12.18 -0.75 -6.63
CA PHE A 21 -11.54 0.40 -7.30
C PHE A 21 -10.28 0.89 -6.57
N THR A 22 -10.09 0.48 -5.32
CA THR A 22 -8.84 0.68 -4.57
C THR A 22 -7.87 -0.49 -4.73
N ALA A 23 -8.27 -1.55 -5.44
CA ALA A 23 -7.57 -2.83 -5.47
C ALA A 23 -6.84 -3.08 -6.80
N TRP A 24 -5.52 -2.90 -6.72
CA TRP A 24 -4.48 -3.79 -7.25
C TRP A 24 -4.11 -3.67 -8.72
N LYS A 25 -3.18 -2.74 -8.98
CA LYS A 25 -2.12 -3.02 -9.95
C LYS A 25 -1.15 -4.00 -9.30
N GLU A 26 -0.68 -5.00 -10.05
CA GLU A 26 0.40 -5.87 -9.58
C GLU A 26 1.67 -5.01 -9.35
N SER A 27 2.15 -4.95 -8.12
CA SER A 27 3.46 -4.36 -7.81
C SER A 27 4.56 -5.34 -8.22
N LYS A 28 5.71 -4.84 -8.67
CA LYS A 28 6.93 -5.65 -8.78
C LYS A 28 7.33 -6.26 -7.43
N VAL A 29 6.96 -5.67 -6.30
CA VAL A 29 7.01 -6.35 -5.00
C VAL A 29 5.79 -7.26 -4.90
N LYS A 30 5.99 -8.55 -5.18
CA LYS A 30 4.93 -9.56 -5.23
C LYS A 30 3.99 -9.46 -4.02
N ASP A 31 2.67 -9.49 -4.23
CA ASP A 31 1.65 -9.42 -3.16
C ASP A 31 1.69 -8.16 -2.27
N PHE A 32 2.49 -7.14 -2.60
CA PHE A 32 2.43 -5.84 -1.91
C PHE A 32 1.46 -4.93 -2.68
N PRO A 33 0.37 -4.46 -2.05
CA PRO A 33 -0.65 -3.71 -2.76
C PRO A 33 -0.18 -2.29 -3.05
N VAL A 34 -0.22 -1.91 -4.31
CA VAL A 34 -0.01 -0.55 -4.79
C VAL A 34 -1.28 0.00 -5.40
N SER A 35 -1.47 1.30 -5.31
CA SER A 35 -2.63 1.96 -5.93
C SER A 35 -2.59 1.78 -7.45
N ILE A 36 -3.77 1.61 -8.07
CA ILE A 36 -3.92 1.54 -9.53
C ILE A 36 -3.45 2.81 -10.24
N PHE A 37 -3.46 3.94 -9.52
CA PHE A 37 -2.99 5.24 -10.01
C PHE A 37 -1.47 5.38 -9.91
N SER A 38 -0.78 4.39 -9.33
CA SER A 38 0.67 4.45 -9.20
C SER A 38 1.34 4.16 -10.53
N GLU A 39 2.08 5.13 -11.03
CA GLU A 39 3.05 4.91 -12.09
C GLU A 39 4.33 4.37 -11.46
N GLU A 40 4.83 3.27 -12.02
CA GLU A 40 6.06 2.66 -11.55
C GLU A 40 7.21 3.24 -12.35
N ALA A 41 8.25 3.68 -11.65
CA ALA A 41 9.51 4.08 -12.25
C ALA A 41 10.65 3.29 -11.62
N ASP A 42 11.66 2.97 -12.43
CA ASP A 42 12.90 2.40 -11.93
C ASP A 42 13.59 3.48 -11.08
N GLY A 43 13.64 3.25 -9.76
CA GLY A 43 14.31 4.16 -8.86
C GLY A 43 15.82 4.18 -9.14
N GLU A 44 16.48 5.30 -8.84
CA GLU A 44 17.94 5.47 -9.03
C GLU A 44 18.81 4.43 -8.29
N TYR A 45 18.23 3.66 -7.36
CA TYR A 45 18.93 2.64 -6.59
C TYR A 45 18.40 1.27 -6.95
N GLY A 46 19.27 0.36 -7.38
CA GLY A 46 18.94 -0.97 -7.93
C GLY A 46 18.17 -1.95 -7.05
N GLN A 47 17.64 -1.51 -5.91
CA GLN A 47 16.71 -2.27 -5.07
C GLN A 47 15.44 -1.46 -4.69
N LYS A 48 15.32 -0.20 -5.14
CA LYS A 48 14.21 0.71 -4.84
C LYS A 48 13.32 0.88 -6.08
N LEU A 49 12.03 0.62 -5.93
CA LEU A 49 11.00 0.88 -6.95
C LEU A 49 10.24 2.15 -6.58
N LYS A 50 10.21 3.16 -7.46
CA LYS A 50 9.48 4.41 -7.20
C LYS A 50 8.04 4.29 -7.67
N TYR A 51 7.11 4.77 -6.85
CA TYR A 51 5.69 4.89 -7.14
C TYR A 51 5.24 6.32 -6.86
N THR A 52 4.55 6.96 -7.80
CA THR A 52 4.20 8.40 -7.74
C THR A 52 2.83 8.71 -7.14
N ALA A 53 2.12 7.72 -6.62
CA ALA A 53 0.76 7.87 -6.10
C ALA A 53 0.66 7.49 -4.62
N PHE A 54 -0.57 7.39 -4.10
CA PHE A 54 -0.81 7.08 -2.70
C PHE A 54 -0.53 5.61 -2.34
N LEU A 55 -0.13 5.41 -1.08
CA LEU A 55 0.02 4.10 -0.47
C LEU A 55 -1.30 3.64 0.19
N PRO A 56 -1.89 2.50 -0.22
CA PRO A 56 -3.19 2.06 0.29
C PRO A 56 -3.07 1.28 1.61
N ASP A 57 -2.94 1.97 2.76
CA ASP A 57 -2.74 1.33 4.10
C ASP A 57 -3.77 0.23 4.43
N VAL A 58 -5.06 0.46 4.13
CA VAL A 58 -6.11 -0.55 4.36
C VAL A 58 -5.87 -1.79 3.51
N ALA A 59 -5.45 -1.62 2.25
CA ALA A 59 -5.16 -2.75 1.37
C ALA A 59 -3.91 -3.50 1.84
N ILE A 60 -2.89 -2.80 2.34
CA ILE A 60 -1.67 -3.39 2.91
C ILE A 60 -2.04 -4.34 4.04
N TRP A 61 -2.84 -3.86 4.99
CA TRP A 61 -3.32 -4.67 6.10
C TRP A 61 -4.19 -5.85 5.64
N MET A 62 -5.15 -5.64 4.74
CA MET A 62 -5.99 -6.71 4.19
C MET A 62 -5.21 -7.79 3.43
N ASN A 63 -4.06 -7.42 2.84
CA ASN A 63 -3.15 -8.37 2.19
C ASN A 63 -2.22 -9.09 3.18
N GLY A 64 -2.42 -8.92 4.49
CA GLY A 64 -1.67 -9.60 5.54
C GLY A 64 -0.29 -9.01 5.80
N TRP A 65 -0.05 -7.77 5.39
CA TRP A 65 1.16 -7.04 5.76
C TRP A 65 0.93 -6.27 7.05
N GLU A 66 1.80 -6.48 8.02
CA GLU A 66 1.76 -5.79 9.30
C GLU A 66 2.76 -4.64 9.31
N LYS A 67 2.30 -3.45 9.69
CA LYS A 67 3.18 -2.32 9.99
C LYS A 67 3.97 -2.63 11.27
N LYS A 68 5.30 -2.74 11.18
CA LYS A 68 6.18 -3.02 12.32
C LYS A 68 6.61 -1.75 13.03
N TRP A 69 7.15 -0.79 12.30
CA TRP A 69 7.57 0.49 12.85
C TRP A 69 7.76 1.53 11.74
N THR A 70 7.78 2.80 12.14
CA THR A 70 8.07 3.95 11.29
C THR A 70 9.18 4.77 11.94
N GLU A 71 10.22 5.10 11.17
CA GLU A 71 11.33 5.94 11.60
C GLU A 71 11.59 7.00 10.53
N GLY A 72 11.34 8.27 10.87
CA GLY A 72 11.37 9.35 9.91
C GLY A 72 10.49 9.05 8.69
N GLU A 73 11.13 8.98 7.52
CA GLU A 73 10.49 8.77 6.22
C GLU A 73 10.34 7.29 5.85
N ARG A 74 10.89 6.39 6.66
CA ARG A 74 10.86 4.95 6.43
C ARG A 74 9.76 4.30 7.25
N THR A 75 8.91 3.51 6.59
CA THR A 75 7.97 2.59 7.25
C THR A 75 8.28 1.16 6.84
N VAL A 76 8.31 0.26 7.83
CA VAL A 76 8.60 -1.16 7.61
C VAL A 76 7.33 -1.98 7.74
N TYR A 77 7.03 -2.74 6.70
CA TYR A 77 5.95 -3.73 6.67
C TYR A 77 6.52 -5.13 6.60
N GLN A 78 5.88 -6.07 7.30
CA GLN A 78 6.30 -7.47 7.32
C GLN A 78 5.11 -8.40 7.05
N LYS A 79 5.36 -9.43 6.25
CA LYS A 79 4.42 -10.53 5.98
C LYS A 79 5.20 -11.85 6.02
N GLY A 80 5.06 -12.60 7.12
CA GLY A 80 5.91 -13.77 7.38
C GLY A 80 7.39 -13.38 7.44
N ASN A 81 8.22 -14.00 6.59
CA ASN A 81 9.66 -13.72 6.49
C ASN A 81 9.99 -12.61 5.47
N ARG A 82 8.98 -12.00 4.84
CA ARG A 82 9.19 -10.93 3.86
C ARG A 82 9.10 -9.58 4.54
N ILE A 83 10.07 -8.72 4.27
CA ILE A 83 10.12 -7.36 4.79
C ILE A 83 10.13 -6.38 3.62
N VAL A 84 9.23 -5.41 3.65
CA VAL A 84 9.16 -4.31 2.67
C VAL A 84 9.37 -3.01 3.40
N ASN A 85 10.33 -2.23 2.92
CA ASN A 85 10.61 -0.90 3.39
C ASN A 85 9.97 0.08 2.42
N VAL A 86 9.12 0.94 2.95
CA VAL A 86 8.49 2.04 2.21
C VAL A 86 9.17 3.33 2.65
N PHE A 87 9.75 4.06 1.70
CA PHE A 87 10.38 5.36 1.96
C PHE A 87 9.55 6.47 1.34
N HIS A 88 9.29 7.55 2.09
CA HIS A 88 8.64 8.78 1.64
C HIS A 88 9.61 9.97 1.81
N PRO A 89 10.55 10.18 0.86
CA PRO A 89 11.52 11.27 0.97
C PRO A 89 10.84 12.65 1.03
N PRO A 90 11.46 13.65 1.65
CA PRO A 90 10.86 14.97 1.79
C PRO A 90 11.00 15.70 0.44
N GLY A 91 9.90 16.25 -0.07
CA GLY A 91 9.89 16.94 -1.36
C GLY A 91 9.80 16.03 -2.58
N ASP A 92 9.54 14.73 -2.38
CA ASP A 92 9.09 13.81 -3.43
C ASP A 92 7.63 13.44 -3.15
N ASP A 93 6.76 13.60 -4.15
CA ASP A 93 5.34 13.23 -4.03
C ASP A 93 5.13 11.71 -4.10
N GLY A 94 6.18 10.96 -4.45
CA GLY A 94 6.17 9.50 -4.52
C GLY A 94 6.72 8.79 -3.29
N TYR A 95 6.61 7.46 -3.31
CA TYR A 95 7.20 6.55 -2.36
C TYR A 95 8.08 5.51 -3.04
N TYR A 96 9.06 4.99 -2.30
CA TYR A 96 9.96 3.96 -2.78
C TYR A 96 9.75 2.66 -2.03
N LEU A 97 9.57 1.56 -2.75
CA LEU A 97 9.51 0.21 -2.19
C LEU A 97 10.86 -0.48 -2.30
N LEU A 98 11.32 -1.06 -1.19
CA LEU A 98 12.52 -1.89 -1.12
C LEU A 98 12.17 -3.19 -0.40
N GLU A 99 12.11 -4.30 -1.13
CA GLU A 99 11.96 -5.63 -0.55
C GLU A 99 13.30 -6.10 0.02
N ALA A 100 13.42 -6.13 1.34
CA ALA A 100 14.52 -6.80 2.02
C ALA A 100 14.19 -8.29 2.03
N ARG A 101 14.68 -9.01 1.02
CA ARG A 101 14.76 -10.48 1.10
C ARG A 101 15.88 -10.79 2.08
N GLU A 102 15.56 -11.45 3.17
CA GLU A 102 16.58 -12.13 3.96
C GLU A 102 17.23 -13.12 3.00
N ASN A 103 18.47 -12.83 2.61
CA ASN A 103 19.27 -13.76 1.81
C ASN A 103 19.34 -15.08 2.59
N LYS A 104 18.73 -16.13 2.05
CA LYS A 104 19.14 -17.49 2.38
C LYS A 104 20.46 -17.78 1.67
#